data_AF-A0A099NRC2-F1
#
_entry.id   AF-A0A099NRC2-F1
#
_cell.length_a   1.000
_cell.length_b   1.000
_cell.length_c   1.000
_cell.angle_alpha   90.00
_cell.angle_beta   90.00
_cell.angle_gamma   90.00
#
_symmetry.space_group_name_H-M   'P 1'
#
loop_
_entity.id
_entity.type
_entity.pdbx_description
1 polymer ?
#
loop_
_entity_poly.entity_id
_entity_poly.type
_entity_poly.pdbx_seq_one_letter_code
_entity_poly.pdbx_strand_id
1 'polypeptide(L)' 'MSANPGNSIKALRTTPPERGSFPLDHYGDCKEQMTKYMRCLKIVAKSYLKCRMDNDLMDKVDWRDLGLPTDEEEDRLKK' A
#
# COMPACT_ATOMS: atom_id res chain seq x y z
N MET A 1 18.55 -2.00 -47.56
CA MET A 1 17.36 -2.42 -48.35
C MET A 1 16.69 -3.50 -47.51
N SER A 2 15.55 -3.30 -46.85
CA SER A 2 14.30 -2.80 -47.40
C SER A 2 13.53 -1.98 -46.38
N ALA A 3 13.04 -0.83 -46.84
CA ALA A 3 12.02 -0.06 -46.14
C ALA A 3 10.68 -0.81 -46.22
N ASN A 4 9.92 -0.82 -45.13
CA ASN A 4 8.47 -1.00 -45.20
C ASN A 4 7.81 0.27 -44.64
N PRO A 5 7.13 1.06 -45.48
CA PRO A 5 6.48 2.31 -45.11
C PRO A 5 5.07 2.00 -44.57
N GLY A 6 4.82 2.38 -43.33
CA GLY A 6 3.53 2.11 -42.68
C GLY A 6 3.41 2.85 -41.35
N ASN A 7 3.85 4.10 -41.34
CA ASN A 7 3.69 5.04 -40.23
C ASN A 7 2.21 5.40 -40.07
N SER A 8 1.46 4.51 -39.42
CA SER A 8 0.26 4.85 -38.69
C SER A 8 0.57 4.58 -37.22
N ILE A 9 1.24 5.54 -36.58
CA ILE A 9 1.08 5.74 -35.13
C ILE A 9 -0.38 6.14 -34.92
N LYS A 10 -1.30 5.17 -35.03
CA LYS A 10 -2.42 5.16 -34.11
C LYS A 10 -1.71 5.04 -32.79
N ALA A 11 -1.66 6.14 -32.05
CA ALA A 11 -1.44 6.09 -30.62
C ALA A 11 -2.26 4.90 -30.14
N LEU A 12 -1.58 3.80 -29.84
CA LEU A 12 -2.18 2.65 -29.21
C LEU A 12 -2.45 3.21 -27.83
N ARG A 13 -3.57 3.94 -27.71
CA ARG A 13 -4.17 4.31 -26.45
C ARG A 13 -4.35 2.94 -25.83
N THR A 14 -3.39 2.56 -24.99
CA THR A 14 -3.52 1.42 -24.12
C THR A 14 -4.82 1.72 -23.40
N THR A 15 -5.91 1.07 -23.81
CA THR A 15 -7.14 1.10 -23.06
C THR A 15 -6.73 0.62 -21.68
N PRO A 16 -6.85 1.47 -20.64
CA PRO A 16 -6.41 1.10 -19.30
C PRO A 16 -7.00 -0.27 -18.93
N PRO A 17 -6.23 -1.13 -18.23
CA PRO A 17 -6.33 -2.59 -18.37
C PRO A 17 -7.67 -3.20 -17.97
N GLU A 18 -7.96 -4.43 -18.43
CA GLU A 18 -9.07 -5.26 -17.91
C GLU A 18 -9.00 -5.56 -16.40
N ARG A 19 -7.90 -5.16 -15.74
CA ARG A 19 -7.72 -5.13 -14.27
C ARG A 19 -7.05 -3.83 -13.80
N GLY A 20 -7.24 -2.74 -14.55
CA GLY A 20 -6.63 -1.43 -14.32
C GLY A 20 -7.46 -0.56 -13.39
N SER A 21 -6.76 0.03 -12.40
CA SER A 21 -7.31 0.77 -11.26
C SER A 21 -8.42 0.00 -10.56
N PHE A 22 -8.09 -0.65 -9.43
CA PHE A 22 -9.13 -1.02 -8.47
C PHE A 22 -10.04 0.19 -8.33
N PRO A 23 -11.33 0.09 -8.69
CA PRO A 23 -12.23 1.22 -8.57
C PRO A 23 -12.09 1.76 -7.15
N LEU A 24 -11.77 3.05 -7.02
CA LEU A 24 -11.75 3.66 -5.71
C LEU A 24 -13.12 3.42 -5.08
N ASP A 25 -13.15 2.94 -3.84
CA ASP A 25 -14.39 2.68 -3.11
C ASP A 25 -15.01 4.01 -2.67
N HIS A 26 -15.59 4.75 -3.62
CA HIS A 26 -16.13 6.09 -3.42
C HIS A 26 -17.32 6.09 -2.45
N TYR A 27 -18.16 5.06 -2.50
CA TYR A 27 -19.35 4.94 -1.67
C TYR A 27 -19.11 4.20 -0.35
N GLY A 28 -17.93 3.59 -0.20
CA GLY A 28 -17.54 2.92 1.04
C GLY A 28 -18.16 1.53 1.22
N ASP A 29 -18.53 0.85 0.13
CA ASP A 29 -19.15 -0.48 0.15
C ASP A 29 -18.23 -1.52 0.82
N CYS A 30 -16.91 -1.32 0.72
CA CYS A 30 -15.88 -2.19 1.30
C CYS A 30 -15.22 -1.58 2.55
N LYS A 31 -15.80 -0.54 3.15
CA LYS A 31 -15.19 0.19 4.27
C LYS A 31 -14.88 -0.70 5.48
N GLU A 32 -15.73 -1.69 5.76
CA GLU A 32 -15.51 -2.62 6.88
C GLU A 32 -14.28 -3.49 6.65
N GLN A 33 -14.15 -4.07 5.44
CA GLN A 33 -13.03 -4.90 5.03
C GLN A 33 -11.75 -4.07 4.95
N MET A 34 -11.83 -2.85 4.40
CA MET A 34 -10.72 -1.88 4.41
C MET A 34 -10.23 -1.62 5.84
N THR A 35 -11.15 -1.39 6.79
CA THR A 35 -10.78 -1.12 8.18
C THR A 35 -10.11 -2.32 8.84
N LYS A 36 -10.64 -3.54 8.60
CA LYS A 36 -10.02 -4.79 9.08
C LYS A 36 -8.62 -4.99 8.49
N TYR A 37 -8.47 -4.75 7.19
CA TYR A 37 -7.19 -4.86 6.50
C TYR A 37 -6.16 -3.85 7.02
N MET A 38 -6.54 -2.57 7.16
CA MET A 38 -5.67 -1.53 7.70
C MET A 38 -5.28 -1.81 9.16
N ARG A 39 -6.17 -2.38 9.97
CA ARG A 39 -5.83 -2.83 11.32
C ARG A 39 -4.78 -3.94 11.30
N CYS A 40 -4.92 -4.91 10.40
CA CYS A 40 -3.93 -5.97 10.20
C CYS A 40 -2.57 -5.42 9.77
N LEU A 41 -2.56 -4.49 8.80
CA LEU A 41 -1.32 -3.87 8.32
C LEU A 41 -0.56 -3.13 9.43
N LYS A 42 -1.24 -2.48 10.37
CA LYS A 42 -0.57 -1.80 11.50
C LYS A 42 0.26 -2.77 12.35
N ILE A 43 -0.22 -4.00 12.56
CA ILE A 43 0.49 -5.03 13.32
C ILE A 43 1.77 -5.44 12.58
N VAL A 44 1.64 -5.73 11.27
CA VAL A 44 2.78 -6.17 10.46
C VAL A 44 3.80 -5.04 10.28
N ALA A 45 3.33 -3.81 10.01
CA ALA A 45 4.15 -2.63 9.81
C ALA A 45 5.05 -2.35 11.02
N LYS A 46 4.53 -2.49 12.25
CA LYS A 46 5.31 -2.27 13.46
C LYS A 46 6.48 -3.24 13.56
N SER A 47 6.24 -4.54 13.34
CA SER A 47 7.30 -5.56 13.36
C SER A 47 8.35 -5.34 12.27
N TYR A 48 7.91 -4.93 11.07
CA TYR A 48 8.78 -4.64 9.95
C TYR A 48 9.67 -3.41 10.21
N LEU A 49 9.08 -2.31 10.68
CA LEU A 49 9.83 -1.08 10.97
C LEU A 49 10.77 -1.28 12.16
N LYS A 50 10.36 -2.03 13.18
CA LYS A 50 11.24 -2.43 14.28
C LYS A 50 12.48 -3.15 13.77
N CYS A 51 12.29 -4.16 12.92
CA CYS A 51 13.40 -4.89 12.31
C CYS A 51 14.36 -3.96 11.57
N ARG A 52 13.85 -2.98 10.81
CA ARG A 52 14.70 -2.00 10.12
C ARG A 52 15.48 -1.12 11.09
N MET A 53 14.85 -0.65 12.17
CA MET A 53 15.51 0.16 13.20
C MET A 53 16.56 -0.63 14.00
N ASP A 54 16.32 -1.92 14.25
CA ASP A 54 17.23 -2.80 14.99
C ASP A 54 18.46 -3.20 14.15
N ASN A 55 18.34 -3.16 12.81
CA ASN A 55 19.43 -3.48 11.87
C ASN A 55 20.05 -2.22 11.24
N ASP A 56 19.83 -1.04 11.82
CA ASP A 56 20.36 0.24 11.34
C ASP A 56 20.02 0.55 9.86
N LEU A 57 18.89 0.04 9.37
CA LEU A 57 18.35 0.31 8.02
C LEU A 57 17.38 1.51 8.00
N MET A 58 17.18 2.15 9.15
CA MET A 58 16.34 3.32 9.40
C MET A 58 16.68 3.93 10.77
N ASP A 59 16.55 5.26 10.90
CA ASP A 59 16.67 5.94 12.19
C ASP A 59 15.62 5.47 13.20
N LYS A 60 16.01 5.44 14.48
CA LYS A 60 15.09 5.10 15.56
C LYS A 60 14.12 6.25 15.80
N VAL A 61 12.84 5.96 15.60
CA VAL A 61 11.74 6.93 15.74
C VAL A 61 10.65 6.35 16.62
N ASP A 62 9.93 7.22 17.31
CA ASP A 62 8.83 6.82 18.18
C ASP A 62 7.63 6.30 17.38
N TRP A 63 6.94 5.29 17.91
CA TRP A 63 5.79 4.68 17.23
C TRP A 63 4.66 5.68 16.94
N ARG A 64 4.51 6.70 17.80
CA ARG A 64 3.50 7.75 17.66
C ARG A 64 3.73 8.63 16.43
N ASP A 65 4.99 8.95 16.12
CA ASP A 65 5.36 9.75 14.96
C ASP A 65 5.10 9.00 13.65
N LEU A 66 5.15 7.66 13.71
CA LEU A 66 4.79 6.77 12.61
C LEU A 66 3.28 6.49 12.53
N GLY A 67 2.46 7.05 13.42
CA GLY A 67 1.02 6.79 13.48
C GLY A 67 0.66 5.34 13.85
N LEU A 68 1.59 4.64 14.51
CA LEU A 68 1.43 3.26 14.96
C LEU A 68 1.08 3.21 16.46
N PRO A 69 0.28 2.22 16.89
CA PRO A 69 -0.08 2.07 18.30
C PRO A 69 1.16 1.75 19.14
N THR A 70 1.22 2.35 20.33
CA THR A 70 2.20 1.98 21.35
C THR A 70 1.97 0.54 21.82
N ASP A 71 2.97 -0.07 22.46
CA ASP A 71 2.87 -1.45 22.96
C ASP A 71 1.66 -1.61 23.91
N GLU A 72 1.42 -0.62 24.78
CA GLU A 72 0.26 -0.59 25.68
C GLU A 72 -1.09 -0.53 24.96
N GLU A 73 -1.17 0.21 23.86
CA GLU A 73 -2.40 0.33 23.05
C GLU A 73 -2.63 -0.93 22.22
N GLU A 74 -1.56 -1.57 21.76
CA GLU A 74 -1.62 -2.82 21.03
C GLU A 74 -2.16 -3.97 21.89
N ASP A 75 -1.75 -4.03 23.16
CA ASP A 75 -2.27 -5.02 24.11
C ASP A 75 -3.76 -4.83 24.41
N ARG A 76 -4.24 -3.57 24.40
CA ARG A 76 -5.69 -3.28 24.50
C ARG A 76 -6.47 -3.69 23.25
N LEU A 77 -5.84 -3.64 22.07
CA LEU A 77 -6.46 -4.05 20.80
C LEU A 77 -6.55 -5.58 20.62
N LYS A 78 -5.73 -6.33 21.37
CA LYS A 78 -5.70 -7.80 21.37
C LYS A 78 -6.63 -8.42 22.44
N LYS A 79 -7.12 -7.63 23.39
CA LYS A 79 -8.07 -8.03 24.43
C LYS A 79 -9.51 -7.96 23.93
#